data_AF-A0A350X270-F1
#
_entry.id   AF-A0A350X270-F1
#
_cell.length_a   1.000
_cell.length_b   1.000
_cell.length_c   1.000
_cell.angle_alpha   90.00
_cell.angle_beta   90.00
_cell.angle_gamma   90.00
#
_symmetry.space_group_name_H-M   'P 1'
#
loop_
_entity.id
_entity.type
_entity.pdbx_description
1 polymer ?
#
loop_
_entity_poly.entity_id
_entity_poly.type
_entity_poly.pdbx_seq_one_letter_code
_entity_poly.pdbx_strand_id
1 'polypeptide(L)'
;MKQLQDFSKTYQKELNFHVKDSSYERCKASLLMNHMLLTTEVAEVAELLREMVNDTEKQIANGINEMDALNAAKAKVSDEIGKEISDCLAYLCKLANFFERDMESDFYNKMEEVKNRFNK
;
A
#
# COMPACT_ATOMS: atom_id res chain seq x y z
N MET A 1 -3.24 6.01 12.77
CA MET A 1 -2.25 5.13 12.08
C MET A 1 -1.31 4.43 13.07
N LYS A 2 -0.94 5.07 14.17
CA LYS A 2 -0.07 4.55 15.24
C LYS A 2 -0.50 3.18 15.78
N GLN A 3 -1.78 2.99 16.08
CA GLN A 3 -2.32 1.71 16.53
C GLN A 3 -2.10 0.57 15.52
N LEU A 4 -2.28 0.85 14.22
CA LEU A 4 -2.04 -0.12 13.15
C LEU A 4 -0.55 -0.45 13.03
N GLN A 5 0.31 0.56 13.11
CA GLN A 5 1.76 0.38 13.08
C GLN A 5 2.26 -0.46 14.28
N ASP A 6 1.74 -0.20 15.48
CA ASP A 6 2.05 -0.95 16.72
C ASP A 6 1.56 -2.40 16.66
N PHE A 7 0.33 -2.61 16.15
CA PHE A 7 -0.19 -3.94 15.86
C PHE A 7 0.73 -4.68 14.88
N SER A 8 1.05 -4.06 13.76
CA SER A 8 1.91 -4.64 12.71
C SER A 8 3.30 -4.99 13.25
N LYS A 9 3.89 -4.13 14.09
CA LYS A 9 5.17 -4.37 14.77
C LYS A 9 5.13 -5.65 15.61
N THR A 10 4.05 -5.85 16.35
CA THR A 10 3.88 -7.01 17.24
C THR A 10 3.66 -8.28 16.42
N TYR A 11 2.71 -8.23 15.48
CA TYR A 11 2.38 -9.33 14.58
C TYR A 11 3.59 -9.83 13.78
N GLN A 12 4.37 -8.91 13.19
CA GLN A 12 5.58 -9.25 12.44
C GLN A 12 6.70 -9.82 13.33
N LYS A 13 6.75 -9.44 14.61
CA LYS A 13 7.70 -10.04 15.55
C LYS A 13 7.32 -11.48 15.88
N GLU A 14 6.05 -11.72 16.19
CA GLU A 14 5.52 -13.06 16.49
C GLU A 14 5.74 -14.04 15.34
N LEU A 15 5.51 -13.61 14.10
CA LEU A 15 5.73 -14.43 12.90
C LEU A 15 7.20 -14.45 12.43
N ASN A 16 8.11 -13.82 13.15
CA ASN A 16 9.52 -13.69 12.76
C ASN A 16 9.71 -13.02 11.37
N PHE A 17 8.81 -12.13 10.98
CA PHE A 17 8.80 -11.39 9.70
C PHE A 17 9.36 -9.96 9.79
N HIS A 18 9.72 -9.50 10.99
CA HIS A 18 10.44 -8.24 11.20
C HIS A 18 11.81 -8.23 10.50
N VAL A 19 12.32 -7.03 10.17
CA VAL A 19 13.67 -6.86 9.61
C VAL A 19 14.72 -7.43 10.57
N LYS A 20 15.59 -8.31 10.07
CA LYS A 20 16.65 -8.93 10.87
C LYS A 20 17.82 -7.97 11.02
N ASP A 21 18.12 -7.55 12.23
CA ASP A 21 19.18 -6.60 12.55
C ASP A 21 20.42 -7.24 13.22
N SER A 22 20.44 -8.57 13.36
CA SER A 22 21.53 -9.30 14.02
C SER A 22 22.85 -9.32 13.26
N SER A 23 22.85 -8.99 11.96
CA SER A 23 24.05 -8.72 11.18
C SER A 23 23.72 -7.88 9.95
N TYR A 24 24.73 -7.21 9.38
CA TYR A 24 24.57 -6.45 8.14
C TYR A 24 24.00 -7.31 7.00
N GLU A 25 24.51 -8.52 6.79
CA GLU A 25 24.04 -9.41 5.74
C GLU A 25 22.58 -9.82 5.91
N ARG A 26 22.14 -10.10 7.13
CA ARG A 26 20.74 -10.44 7.43
C ARG A 26 19.82 -9.23 7.27
N CYS A 27 20.29 -8.05 7.65
CA CYS A 27 19.56 -6.79 7.48
C CYS A 27 19.38 -6.47 6.00
N LYS A 28 20.47 -6.49 5.22
CA LYS A 28 20.46 -6.30 3.78
C LYS A 28 19.49 -7.27 3.08
N ALA A 29 19.57 -8.57 3.39
CA ALA A 29 18.67 -9.56 2.82
C ALA A 29 17.20 -9.29 3.17
N SER A 30 16.92 -8.91 4.42
CA SER A 30 15.56 -8.60 4.88
C SER A 30 14.98 -7.35 4.21
N LEU A 31 15.79 -6.31 4.04
CA LEU A 31 15.40 -5.07 3.36
C LEU A 31 15.16 -5.28 1.87
N LEU A 32 16.03 -6.05 1.20
CA LEU A 32 15.84 -6.42 -0.21
C LEU A 32 14.59 -7.25 -0.42
N MET A 33 14.32 -8.21 0.47
CA MET A 33 13.08 -9.00 0.44
C MET A 33 11.85 -8.10 0.64
N ASN A 34 11.88 -7.20 1.63
CA ASN A 34 10.78 -6.27 1.85
C ASN A 34 10.56 -5.33 0.65
N HIS A 35 11.64 -4.86 0.02
CA HIS A 35 11.57 -4.05 -1.19
C HIS A 35 10.88 -4.81 -2.33
N MET A 36 11.35 -6.03 -2.62
CA MET A 36 10.78 -6.87 -3.66
C MET A 36 9.28 -7.11 -3.44
N LEU A 37 8.90 -7.49 -2.22
CA LEU A 37 7.50 -7.76 -1.88
C LEU A 37 6.65 -6.49 -2.02
N LEU A 38 7.07 -5.36 -1.43
CA LEU A 38 6.37 -4.09 -1.58
C LEU A 38 6.17 -3.69 -3.04
N THR A 39 7.18 -3.89 -3.90
CA THR A 39 7.03 -3.58 -5.33
C THR A 39 6.05 -4.50 -6.04
N THR A 40 5.91 -5.75 -5.60
CA THR A 40 4.90 -6.68 -6.11
C THR A 40 3.49 -6.22 -5.76
N GLU A 41 3.22 -5.92 -4.49
CA GLU A 41 1.88 -5.47 -4.06
C GLU A 41 1.47 -4.16 -4.75
N VAL A 42 2.42 -3.24 -4.95
CA VAL A 42 2.17 -2.00 -5.70
C VAL A 42 1.84 -2.29 -7.17
N ALA A 43 2.47 -3.30 -7.77
CA ALA A 43 2.14 -3.73 -9.12
C ALA A 43 0.76 -4.39 -9.20
N GLU A 44 0.34 -5.13 -8.17
CA GLU A 44 -1.00 -5.73 -8.07
C GLU A 44 -2.08 -4.64 -7.92
N VAL A 45 -1.86 -3.60 -7.13
CA VAL A 45 -2.73 -2.40 -7.11
C VAL A 45 -2.84 -1.80 -8.51
N ALA A 46 -1.72 -1.62 -9.22
CA ALA A 46 -1.72 -1.05 -10.56
C ALA A 46 -2.48 -1.93 -11.57
N GLU A 47 -2.35 -3.25 -11.45
CA GLU A 47 -3.06 -4.22 -12.29
C GLU A 47 -4.57 -4.15 -12.06
N LEU A 48 -5.03 -4.14 -10.80
CA LEU A 48 -6.46 -4.04 -10.48
C LEU A 48 -7.08 -2.73 -10.98
N LEU A 49 -6.34 -1.62 -10.92
CA LEU A 49 -6.78 -0.36 -11.52
C LEU A 49 -6.90 -0.47 -13.05
N ARG A 50 -5.94 -1.13 -13.71
CA ARG A 50 -5.98 -1.38 -15.15
C ARG A 50 -7.17 -2.26 -15.53
N GLU A 51 -7.44 -3.31 -14.76
CA GLU A 51 -8.60 -4.18 -14.95
C GLU A 51 -9.92 -3.41 -14.81
N MET A 52 -10.03 -2.58 -13.77
CA MET A 52 -11.21 -1.74 -13.54
C MET A 52 -11.49 -0.82 -14.74
N VAL A 53 -10.46 -0.16 -15.27
CA VAL A 53 -10.60 0.73 -16.44
C VAL A 53 -11.00 -0.07 -17.69
N ASN A 54 -10.31 -1.17 -17.98
CA ASN A 54 -10.61 -2.01 -19.13
C ASN A 54 -12.04 -2.59 -19.08
N ASP A 55 -12.51 -2.99 -17.89
CA ASP A 55 -13.87 -3.49 -17.69
C ASP A 55 -14.91 -2.37 -17.89
N THR A 56 -14.62 -1.17 -17.37
CA THR A 56 -15.45 0.03 -17.57
C THR A 56 -15.60 0.35 -19.06
N GLU A 57 -14.49 0.41 -19.81
CA GLU A 57 -14.50 0.71 -21.25
C GLU A 57 -15.27 -0.34 -22.05
N LYS A 58 -15.12 -1.62 -21.72
CA LYS A 58 -15.89 -2.71 -22.35
C LYS A 58 -17.39 -2.56 -22.12
N GLN A 59 -17.79 -2.20 -20.90
CA GLN A 59 -19.19 -2.00 -20.55
C GLN A 59 -19.78 -0.78 -21.27
N ILE A 60 -19.04 0.32 -21.36
CA ILE A 60 -19.44 1.51 -22.14
C ILE A 60 -19.62 1.16 -23.62
N ALA A 61 -18.70 0.40 -24.20
CA ALA A 61 -18.79 -0.05 -25.59
C ALA A 61 -20.04 -0.94 -25.85
N ASN A 62 -20.56 -1.60 -24.81
CA ASN A 62 -21.79 -2.39 -24.85
C ASN A 62 -23.06 -1.57 -24.57
N GLY A 63 -22.95 -0.24 -24.48
CA GLY A 63 -24.07 0.68 -24.32
C GLY A 63 -24.50 0.95 -22.87
N ILE A 64 -23.71 0.52 -21.88
CA ILE A 64 -23.95 0.87 -20.47
C ILE A 64 -23.53 2.33 -20.23
N ASN A 65 -24.28 3.06 -19.39
CA ASN A 65 -23.91 4.41 -19.00
C ASN A 65 -22.53 4.45 -18.30
N GLU A 66 -21.73 5.48 -18.57
CA GLU A 66 -20.35 5.59 -18.08
C GLU A 66 -20.22 5.43 -16.56
N MET A 67 -21.09 6.08 -15.79
CA MET A 67 -21.02 6.01 -14.33
C MET A 67 -21.50 4.67 -13.78
N ASP A 68 -22.50 4.06 -14.43
CA ASP A 68 -22.98 2.72 -14.05
C ASP A 68 -21.91 1.65 -14.35
N ALA A 69 -21.25 1.76 -15.51
CA ALA A 69 -20.13 0.91 -15.90
C ALA A 69 -18.96 1.03 -14.92
N LEU A 70 -18.57 2.27 -14.56
CA LEU A 70 -17.50 2.53 -13.60
C LEU A 70 -17.85 1.97 -12.22
N ASN A 71 -19.07 2.18 -11.74
CA ASN A 71 -19.50 1.68 -10.43
C ASN A 71 -19.51 0.15 -10.39
N ALA A 72 -19.95 -0.51 -11.46
CA ALA A 72 -19.92 -1.96 -11.58
C ALA A 72 -18.49 -2.51 -11.59
N ALA A 73 -17.59 -1.91 -12.39
CA ALA A 73 -16.18 -2.31 -12.46
C ALA A 73 -15.45 -2.07 -11.13
N LYS A 74 -15.72 -0.93 -10.47
CA LYS A 74 -15.19 -0.62 -9.14
C LYS A 74 -15.63 -1.64 -8.10
N ALA A 75 -16.92 -2.00 -8.08
CA ALA A 75 -17.45 -2.99 -7.15
C ALA A 75 -16.78 -4.36 -7.35
N LYS A 76 -16.49 -4.73 -8.60
CA LYS A 76 -15.83 -5.99 -8.96
C LYS A 76 -14.41 -6.13 -8.41
N VAL A 77 -13.63 -5.03 -8.38
CA VAL A 77 -12.23 -5.05 -7.90
C VAL A 77 -12.06 -4.63 -6.43
N SER A 78 -13.15 -4.21 -5.77
CA SER A 78 -13.08 -3.52 -4.46
C SER A 78 -12.47 -4.37 -3.35
N ASP A 79 -12.75 -5.67 -3.32
CA ASP A 79 -12.23 -6.54 -2.26
C ASP A 79 -10.74 -6.82 -2.44
N GLU A 80 -10.32 -7.14 -3.67
CA GLU A 80 -8.91 -7.41 -3.98
C GLU A 80 -8.06 -6.15 -3.79
N ILE A 81 -8.49 -4.99 -4.28
CA ILE A 81 -7.70 -3.76 -4.12
C ILE A 81 -7.51 -3.39 -2.64
N GLY A 82 -8.47 -3.72 -1.79
CA GLY A 82 -8.35 -3.56 -0.34
C GLY A 82 -7.27 -4.44 0.28
N LYS A 83 -7.09 -5.67 -0.23
CA LYS A 83 -6.02 -6.59 0.21
C LYS A 83 -4.67 -6.07 -0.22
N GLU A 84 -4.48 -5.74 -1.49
CA GLU A 84 -3.19 -5.26 -2.01
C GLU A 84 -2.74 -3.94 -1.35
N ILE A 85 -3.68 -3.05 -1.04
CA ILE A 85 -3.40 -1.84 -0.24
C ILE A 85 -2.97 -2.22 1.18
N SER A 86 -3.61 -3.22 1.79
CA SER A 86 -3.27 -3.69 3.13
C SER A 86 -1.88 -4.34 3.17
N ASP A 87 -1.51 -5.09 2.13
CA ASP A 87 -0.18 -5.69 1.99
C ASP A 87 0.90 -4.62 1.78
N CYS A 88 0.64 -3.61 0.93
CA CYS A 88 1.47 -2.41 0.84
C CYS A 88 1.69 -1.76 2.22
N LEU A 89 0.60 -1.55 2.98
CA LEU A 89 0.67 -0.97 4.32
C LEU A 89 1.49 -1.83 5.28
N ALA A 90 1.40 -3.15 5.22
CA ALA A 90 2.17 -4.05 6.05
C ALA A 90 3.68 -3.89 5.82
N TYR A 91 4.12 -3.83 4.56
CA TYR A 91 5.53 -3.64 4.21
C TYR A 91 6.04 -2.22 4.50
N LEU A 92 5.19 -1.19 4.33
CA LEU A 92 5.53 0.19 4.72
C LEU A 92 5.68 0.32 6.25
N CYS A 93 4.77 -0.27 7.01
CA CYS A 93 4.88 -0.33 8.48
C CYS A 93 6.15 -1.07 8.91
N LYS A 94 6.52 -2.15 8.21
CA LYS A 94 7.78 -2.88 8.49
C LYS A 94 9.00 -1.97 8.35
N LEU A 95 9.06 -1.18 7.27
CA LEU A 95 10.13 -0.21 7.06
C LEU A 95 10.13 0.89 8.11
N ALA A 96 8.98 1.50 8.39
CA ALA A 96 8.87 2.55 9.41
C ALA A 96 9.30 2.06 10.79
N ASN A 97 8.91 0.83 11.16
CA ASN A 97 9.32 0.20 12.41
C ASN A 97 10.83 -0.05 12.47
N PHE A 98 11.46 -0.44 11.36
CA PHE A 98 12.91 -0.60 11.28
C PHE A 98 13.66 0.73 11.40
N PHE A 99 13.14 1.81 10.79
CA PHE A 99 13.71 3.15 10.90
C PHE A 99 13.29 3.92 12.15
N GLU A 100 12.53 3.28 13.05
CA GLU A 100 12.01 3.89 14.28
C GLU A 100 11.22 5.19 14.03
N ARG A 101 10.46 5.23 12.93
CA ARG A 101 9.64 6.38 12.51
C ARG A 101 8.19 6.20 12.93
N ASP A 102 7.57 7.30 13.36
CA ASP A 102 6.11 7.39 13.58
C ASP A 102 5.45 7.83 12.25
N MET A 103 4.82 6.88 11.54
CA MET A 103 4.25 7.16 10.22
C MET A 103 3.12 8.18 10.26
N GLU A 104 2.37 8.24 11.36
CA GLU A 104 1.24 9.15 11.51
C GLU A 104 1.73 10.60 11.54
N SER A 105 2.71 10.86 12.39
CA SER A 105 3.36 12.16 12.53
C SER A 105 4.05 12.56 11.24
N ASP A 106 4.77 11.63 10.60
CA ASP A 106 5.45 11.86 9.32
C ASP A 106 4.47 12.23 8.20
N PHE A 107 3.32 11.56 8.14
CA PHE A 107 2.28 11.85 7.18
C PHE A 107 1.70 13.26 7.38
N TYR A 108 1.30 13.63 8.61
CA TYR A 108 0.73 14.95 8.88
C TYR A 108 1.72 16.08 8.60
N ASN A 109 2.99 15.91 9.02
CA ASN A 109 4.05 16.87 8.70
C ASN A 109 4.21 17.05 7.20
N LYS A 110 4.15 15.96 6.43
CA LYS A 110 4.26 16.01 4.97
C LYS A 110 3.06 16.72 4.33
N MET A 111 1.84 16.50 4.81
CA MET A 111 0.64 17.14 4.27
C MET A 111 0.63 18.65 4.52
N GLU A 112 1.09 19.11 5.68
CA GLU A 112 1.27 20.55 5.94
C GLU A 112 2.33 21.17 5.02
N GLU A 113 3.42 20.46 4.75
CA GLU A 113 4.41 20.90 3.75
C GLU A 113 3.77 21.07 2.36
N VAL A 114 2.95 20.11 1.91
CA VAL A 114 2.25 20.17 0.62
C VAL A 114 1.28 21.34 0.57
N LYS A 115 0.49 21.57 1.63
CA LYS A 115 -0.44 22.70 1.73
C LYS A 115 0.29 24.04 1.62
N ASN A 116 1.44 24.18 2.27
CA ASN A 116 2.26 25.39 2.21
C ASN A 116 2.92 25.63 0.84
N ARG A 117 3.11 24.58 0.04
CA ARG A 117 3.57 24.71 -1.36
C ARG A 117 2.46 25.19 -2.29
N PHE A 118 1.22 24.75 -2.08
CA PHE A 118 0.07 25.15 -2.91
C PHE A 118 -0.38 26.60 -2.65
N ASN A 119 -0.17 27.10 -1.43
CA ASN A 119 -0.51 28.48 -1.04
C ASN A 119 0.59 29.51 -1.39
N LYS A 120 1.63 29.12 -2.12
CA LYS A 120 2.67 30.00 -2.68
C LYS A 120 2.41 30.22 -4.16
#